data_AF-A0A5K0YDA1-F1
#
_entry.id   AF-A0A5K0YDA1-F1
#
_cell.length_a   1.000
_cell.length_b   1.000
_cell.length_c   1.000
_cell.angle_alpha   90.00
_cell.angle_beta   90.00
_cell.angle_gamma   90.00
#
_symmetry.space_group_name_H-M   'P 1'
#
loop_
_entity.id
_entity.type
_entity.pdbx_description
1 polymer ?
#
loop_
_entity_poly.entity_id
_entity_poly.type
_entity_poly.pdbx_seq_one_letter_code
_entity_poly.pdbx_strand_id
1 'polypeptide(L)' 'FVNELARVAAPGATIIIVTWCHRNLLPNEESLQPQEVELLEKICDAFYLPAWCSAADYAKIAESLNLE' A
#
# COMPACT_ATOMS: atom_id res chain seq x y z
N PHE A 1 6.06 2.13 7.86
CA PHE A 1 5.70 0.76 8.28
C PHE A 1 6.60 -0.28 7.63
N VAL A 2 6.59 -0.44 6.29
CA VAL A 2 7.38 -1.49 5.58
C VAL A 2 8.90 -1.43 5.89
N ASN A 3 9.49 -0.23 5.93
CA ASN A 3 10.90 -0.07 6.32
C ASN A 3 11.23 -0.67 7.69
N GLU A 4 10.29 -0.57 8.64
CA GLU A 4 10.50 -1.12 9.98
C GLU A 4 10.38 -2.65 9.98
N LEU A 5 9.48 -3.22 9.18
CA LEU A 5 9.41 -4.66 8.96
C LEU A 5 10.72 -5.20 8.39
N ALA A 6 11.29 -4.52 7.39
CA ALA A 6 12.57 -4.87 6.79
C ALA A 6 13.72 -4.83 7.81
N ARG A 7 13.72 -3.80 8.67
CA ARG A 7 14.76 -3.62 9.71
C ARG A 7 14.74 -4.72 10.77
N VAL A 8 13.57 -5.21 11.16
CA VAL A 8 13.43 -6.20 12.24
C VAL A 8 13.47 -7.65 11.75
N ALA A 9 13.22 -7.88 10.47
CA ALA A 9 13.33 -9.20 9.87
C ALA A 9 14.78 -9.71 9.94
N ALA A 10 14.96 -10.97 10.34
CA ALA A 10 16.26 -11.62 10.26
C ALA A 10 16.66 -11.83 8.78
N PRO A 11 17.97 -11.85 8.45
CA PRO A 11 18.41 -12.18 7.09
C PRO A 11 17.81 -13.50 6.59
N GLY A 12 17.21 -13.48 5.40
CA GLY A 12 16.54 -14.65 4.78
C GLY A 12 15.13 -14.95 5.31
N ALA A 13 14.57 -14.12 6.20
CA ALA A 13 13.18 -14.26 6.63
C ALA A 13 12.19 -13.83 5.54
N THR A 14 10.95 -14.31 5.65
CA THR A 14 9.82 -13.90 4.80
C THR A 14 8.90 -12.95 5.57
N ILE A 15 8.55 -11.83 4.95
CA ILE A 15 7.58 -10.87 5.49
C ILE A 15 6.25 -11.09 4.76
N ILE A 16 5.16 -11.28 5.51
CA ILE A 16 3.80 -11.41 4.96
C ILE A 16 2.96 -10.24 5.49
N ILE A 17 2.37 -9.46 4.58
CA ILE A 17 1.51 -8.32 4.92
C ILE A 17 0.09 -8.61 4.44
N VAL A 18 -0.88 -8.55 5.34
CA VAL A 18 -2.31 -8.52 5.02
C VAL A 18 -2.80 -7.11 5.31
N THR A 19 -3.23 -6.40 4.27
CA THR A 19 -3.64 -5.00 4.36
C THR A 19 -4.73 -4.68 3.35
N TRP A 20 -5.36 -3.53 3.50
CA TRP A 20 -6.31 -3.00 2.54
C TRP A 20 -5.58 -2.08 1.56
N CYS A 21 -5.85 -2.26 0.27
CA CYS A 21 -5.29 -1.46 -0.80
C CYS A 21 -6.43 -1.00 -1.70
N HIS A 22 -6.28 0.18 -2.30
CA HIS A 22 -7.06 0.49 -3.50
C HIS A 22 -6.47 -0.22 -4.72
N ARG A 23 -7.20 -0.24 -5.84
CA ARG A 23 -6.72 -0.83 -7.09
C ARG A 23 -5.42 -0.16 -7.57
N ASN A 24 -4.65 -0.86 -8.39
CA ASN A 24 -3.55 -0.22 -9.12
C ASN A 24 -4.10 0.79 -10.14
N LEU A 25 -3.32 1.85 -10.38
CA LEU A 25 -3.56 2.77 -11.49
C LEU A 25 -3.20 2.09 -12.81
N LEU A 26 -3.96 2.39 -13.87
CA LEU A 26 -3.59 2.03 -15.23
C LEU A 26 -2.36 2.85 -15.66
N PRO A 27 -1.58 2.40 -16.67
CA PRO A 27 -0.36 3.09 -17.10
C PRO A 27 -0.54 4.57 -17.50
N ASN A 28 -1.76 4.96 -17.88
CA ASN A 28 -2.13 6.31 -18.28
C ASN A 28 -2.95 7.07 -17.22
N GLU A 29 -3.11 6.53 -16.02
CA GLU A 29 -3.75 7.19 -14.90
C GLU A 29 -2.69 7.75 -13.93
N GLU A 30 -2.82 9.03 -13.59
CA GLU A 30 -1.98 9.67 -12.56
C GLU A 30 -2.59 9.57 -11.15
N SER A 31 -3.90 9.35 -11.06
CA SER A 31 -4.65 9.22 -9.81
C SER A 31 -5.92 8.40 -10.00
N LEU A 32 -6.54 8.01 -8.87
CA LEU A 32 -7.87 7.41 -8.87
C LEU A 32 -8.92 8.43 -9.34
N GLN A 33 -10.04 7.93 -9.87
CA GLN A 33 -11.14 8.80 -10.24
C GLN A 33 -11.75 9.46 -9.00
N PRO A 34 -12.29 10.69 -9.09
CA PRO A 34 -12.81 11.42 -7.93
C PRO A 34 -13.83 10.63 -7.10
N GLN A 35 -14.68 9.83 -7.75
CA GLN A 35 -15.69 9.01 -7.07
C GLN A 35 -15.07 7.84 -6.28
N GLU A 36 -13.94 7.32 -6.75
CA GLU A 36 -13.20 6.28 -6.03
C GLU A 36 -12.53 6.86 -4.79
N VAL A 37 -11.95 8.05 -4.90
CA VAL A 37 -11.38 8.77 -3.75
C VAL A 37 -12.46 9.06 -2.71
N GLU A 38 -13.61 9.60 -3.11
CA GLU A 38 -14.72 9.88 -2.20
C GLU A 38 -15.24 8.62 -1.50
N LEU A 39 -15.30 7.49 -2.19
CA LEU A 39 -15.68 6.21 -1.59
C LEU A 39 -14.64 5.75 -0.55
N LEU A 40 -13.34 5.84 -0.89
CA LEU A 40 -12.26 5.46 0.01
C LEU A 40 -12.23 6.34 1.25
N GLU A 41 -12.42 7.65 1.12
CA GLU A 41 -12.52 8.59 2.23
C GLU A 41 -13.65 8.20 3.19
N LYS A 42 -14.85 7.89 2.67
CA LYS A 42 -15.98 7.43 3.50
C LYS A 42 -15.66 6.16 4.26
N ILE A 43 -14.97 5.20 3.63
CA ILE A 43 -14.57 3.95 4.30
C ILE A 43 -13.52 4.27 5.38
N CYS A 44 -12.52 5.10 5.06
CA CYS A 44 -11.48 5.49 6.01
C CYS A 44 -12.06 6.22 7.22
N ASP A 45 -12.99 7.14 7.02
CA ASP A 45 -13.68 7.86 8.10
C ASP A 45 -14.52 6.92 8.97
N ALA A 46 -15.23 5.97 8.37
CA ALA A 46 -16.09 5.03 9.09
C ALA A 46 -15.31 4.04 9.97
N PHE A 47 -14.12 3.63 9.53
CA PHE A 47 -13.27 2.67 10.24
C PHE A 47 -12.04 3.31 10.92
N TYR A 48 -11.94 4.65 10.91
CA TYR A 48 -10.80 5.41 11.41
C TYR A 48 -9.45 4.95 10.84
N LEU A 49 -9.43 4.65 9.55
CA LEU A 49 -8.24 4.17 8.84
C LEU A 49 -7.49 5.31 8.15
N PRO A 50 -6.17 5.18 7.96
CA PRO A 50 -5.43 6.10 7.10
C PRO A 50 -5.79 5.88 5.63
N ALA A 51 -5.45 6.85 4.78
CA ALA A 51 -5.53 6.71 3.34
C ALA A 51 -4.74 5.48 2.86
N TRP A 52 -5.30 4.73 1.92
CA TRP A 52 -4.66 3.54 1.36
C TRP A 52 -3.77 3.90 0.18
N CYS A 53 -2.81 3.04 -0.11
CA CYS A 53 -2.08 3.02 -1.38
C CYS A 53 -2.41 1.72 -2.14
N SER A 54 -1.88 1.59 -3.37
CA SER A 54 -2.08 0.40 -4.18
C SER A 54 -1.12 -0.73 -3.79
N ALA A 55 -1.43 -1.96 -4.21
CA ALA A 55 -0.48 -3.07 -4.06
C ALA A 55 0.83 -2.83 -4.83
N ALA A 56 0.77 -2.16 -5.98
CA ALA A 56 1.95 -1.76 -6.73
C ALA A 56 2.82 -0.76 -5.95
N ASP A 57 2.24 0.11 -5.12
CA ASP A 57 3.02 1.02 -4.28
C ASP A 57 3.76 0.26 -3.17
N TYR A 58 3.14 -0.76 -2.58
CA TYR A 58 3.84 -1.66 -1.66
C TYR A 58 5.00 -2.40 -2.33
N ALA A 59 4.81 -2.88 -3.56
CA ALA A 59 5.88 -3.53 -4.34
C ALA A 59 7.06 -2.57 -4.58
N LYS A 60 6.78 -1.33 -5.03
CA LYS A 60 7.83 -0.30 -5.21
C LYS A 60 8.57 0.03 -3.91
N ILE A 61 7.85 0.09 -2.79
CA ILE A 61 8.47 0.31 -1.47
C ILE A 61 9.36 -0.89 -1.12
N ALA A 62 8.91 -2.13 -1.33
CA ALA A 62 9.69 -3.34 -1.09
C ALA A 62 10.97 -3.36 -1.95
N GLU A 63 10.85 -3.07 -3.25
CA GLU A 63 11.98 -2.95 -4.18
C GLU A 63 12.99 -1.89 -3.70
N SER A 64 12.52 -0.72 -3.25
CA SER A 64 13.39 0.34 -2.71
C SER A 64 14.16 -0.06 -1.44
N LEU A 65 13.72 -1.12 -0.77
CA LEU A 65 14.34 -1.69 0.42
C LEU A 65 15.18 -2.95 0.11
N ASN A 66 15.35 -3.29 -1.18
CA ASN A 66 15.98 -4.53 -1.65
C ASN A 66 15.29 -5.81 -1.14
N LEU A 67 13.96 -5.76 -1.02
CA LEU A 67 13.14 -6.93 -0.75
C LEU A 67 12.58 -7.48 -2.07
N GLU A 68 12.45 -8.81 -2.14
CA GLU A 68 11.93 -9.56 -3.30
C GLU A 68 10.47 -10.00 -3.11
#